data_AF-A0A1B8X3Z1-F1
#
_entry.id   AF-A0A1B8X3Z1-F1
#
_cell.length_a   1.000
_cell.length_b   1.000
_cell.length_c   1.000
_cell.angle_alpha   90.00
_cell.angle_beta   90.00
_cell.angle_gamma   90.00
#
_symmetry.space_group_name_H-M   'P 1'
#
loop_
_entity.id
_entity.type
_entity.pdbx_description
1 polymer ?
#
loop_
_entity_poly.entity_id
_entity_poly.type
_entity_poly.pdbx_seq_one_letter_code
_entity_poly.pdbx_strand_id
1 'polypeptide(L)'
;MDEQNEQKRHKEPDEMFCRSCGIIIKKEAEICPHCGVRNLPGTSPSIKKSHSSASLDWYKALIGSSLLWLFLWIFVALIADSPRFDALIGFLLLIAWIVLPIALYNDSEYVKKNTDTWNPNSVLWAIGGCIWLLNLIVVLVYIIKRNESMN
;
A
#
# COMPACT_ATOMS: atom_id res chain seq x y z
N MET A 1 -28.78 40.22 17.02
CA MET A 1 -27.47 39.62 16.73
C MET A 1 -27.83 38.47 15.81
N ASP A 2 -28.01 38.76 14.52
CA ASP A 2 -28.65 37.84 13.59
C ASP A 2 -28.03 38.00 12.22
N GLU A 3 -28.00 36.91 11.45
CA GLU A 3 -27.50 36.75 10.08
C GLU A 3 -26.07 36.20 9.89
N GLN A 4 -25.77 35.06 10.51
CA GLN A 4 -24.81 34.08 9.96
C GLN A 4 -25.42 33.25 8.79
N ASN A 5 -26.14 33.88 7.86
CA ASN A 5 -26.84 33.17 6.79
C ASN A 5 -26.62 33.80 5.42
N GLU A 6 -25.42 33.72 4.85
CA GLU A 6 -25.29 33.80 3.39
C GLU A 6 -23.91 33.36 2.87
N GLN A 7 -23.71 32.05 2.65
CA GLN A 7 -22.71 31.59 1.68
C GLN A 7 -22.97 30.17 1.17
N LYS A 8 -24.24 29.90 0.83
CA LYS A 8 -24.56 29.03 -0.31
C LYS A 8 -24.79 29.89 -1.56
N ARG A 9 -23.86 30.82 -1.87
CA ARG A 9 -23.89 31.42 -3.21
C ARG A 9 -23.53 30.32 -4.20
N HIS A 10 -24.44 30.09 -5.14
CA HIS A 10 -24.13 29.30 -6.31
C HIS A 10 -23.05 30.05 -7.08
N LYS A 11 -21.90 29.40 -7.22
CA LYS A 11 -20.78 29.85 -8.03
C LYS A 11 -21.26 30.15 -9.46
N GLU A 12 -21.01 31.36 -9.95
CA GLU A 12 -21.29 31.73 -11.33
C GLU A 12 -20.32 31.04 -12.31
N PRO A 13 -20.70 30.90 -13.61
CA PRO A 13 -19.88 30.17 -14.57
C PRO A 13 -18.49 30.79 -14.80
N ASP A 14 -18.25 32.05 -14.47
CA ASP A 14 -16.97 32.77 -14.54
C ASP A 14 -16.21 32.82 -13.20
N GLU A 15 -16.74 32.19 -12.15
CA GLU A 15 -16.11 32.16 -10.84
C GLU A 15 -15.40 30.83 -10.57
N MET A 16 -14.65 30.74 -9.46
CA MET A 16 -14.08 29.53 -8.88
C MET A 16 -13.72 29.72 -7.41
N PHE A 17 -13.65 28.62 -6.66
CA PHE A 17 -13.18 28.67 -5.29
C PHE A 17 -11.65 28.69 -5.25
N CYS A 18 -11.08 29.49 -4.35
CA CYS A 18 -9.65 29.48 -4.06
C CYS A 18 -9.25 28.16 -3.39
N ARG A 19 -8.21 27.51 -3.92
CA ARG A 19 -7.69 26.23 -3.39
C ARG A 19 -7.09 26.31 -1.99
N SER A 20 -6.73 27.51 -1.52
CA SER A 20 -6.11 27.68 -0.20
C SER A 20 -7.10 28.15 0.87
N CYS A 21 -7.88 29.20 0.60
CA CYS A 21 -8.75 29.80 1.61
C CYS A 21 -10.24 29.58 1.36
N GLY A 22 -10.63 28.94 0.25
CA GLY A 22 -12.01 28.54 0.00
C GLY A 22 -12.97 29.67 -0.40
N ILE A 23 -12.52 30.91 -0.55
CA ILE A 23 -13.38 32.01 -1.01
C ILE A 23 -13.66 31.93 -2.52
N ILE A 24 -14.77 32.51 -2.95
CA ILE A 24 -15.11 32.66 -4.37
C ILE A 24 -14.26 33.78 -4.98
N ILE A 25 -13.59 33.48 -6.09
CA ILE A 25 -12.80 34.40 -6.89
C ILE A 25 -13.12 34.18 -8.38
N LYS A 26 -12.78 35.15 -9.23
CA LYS A 26 -12.94 35.00 -10.69
C LYS A 26 -12.00 33.94 -11.27
N LYS A 27 -12.38 33.28 -12.37
CA LYS A 27 -11.52 32.31 -13.07
C LYS A 27 -10.28 32.96 -13.68
N GLU A 28 -10.36 34.23 -14.06
CA GLU A 28 -9.21 35.00 -14.57
C GLU A 28 -8.25 35.41 -13.46
N ALA A 29 -8.63 35.24 -12.18
CA ALA A 29 -7.77 35.57 -11.05
C ALA A 29 -6.67 34.51 -10.89
N GLU A 30 -5.50 34.78 -11.49
CA GLU A 30 -4.30 33.95 -11.31
C GLU A 30 -3.77 33.96 -9.88
N ILE A 31 -4.09 35.00 -9.09
CA ILE A 31 -3.70 35.15 -7.69
C ILE A 31 -4.95 35.50 -6.88
N CYS A 32 -5.16 34.82 -5.76
CA CYS A 32 -6.24 35.14 -4.83
C CYS A 32 -5.91 36.43 -4.05
N PRO A 33 -6.74 37.49 -4.11
CA PRO A 33 -6.47 38.76 -3.41
C PRO A 33 -6.57 38.65 -1.88
N HIS A 34 -7.16 37.58 -1.35
CA HIS A 34 -7.37 37.41 0.09
C HIS A 34 -6.22 36.64 0.78
N CYS A 35 -5.61 35.66 0.11
CA CYS A 35 -4.55 34.84 0.70
C CYS A 35 -3.23 34.88 -0.09
N GLY A 36 -3.21 35.52 -1.26
CA GLY A 36 -2.01 35.67 -2.08
C GLY A 36 -1.54 34.42 -2.81
N VAL A 37 -2.18 33.25 -2.65
CA VAL A 37 -1.77 32.05 -3.39
C VAL A 37 -2.19 32.14 -4.86
N ARG A 38 -1.37 31.52 -5.72
CA ARG A 38 -1.67 31.39 -7.14
C ARG A 38 -2.75 30.34 -7.40
N ASN A 39 -3.73 30.67 -8.22
CA ASN A 39 -4.84 29.81 -8.60
C ASN A 39 -4.82 29.45 -10.09
N LEU A 40 -3.63 29.34 -10.68
CA LEU A 40 -3.42 28.97 -12.08
C LEU A 40 -4.22 27.71 -12.46
N PRO A 41 -5.03 27.70 -13.55
CA PRO A 41 -5.62 26.49 -14.12
C PRO A 41 -4.52 25.65 -14.79
N GLY A 42 -3.51 25.26 -14.00
CA GLY A 42 -2.53 24.29 -14.41
C GLY A 42 -3.23 22.96 -14.54
N THR A 43 -3.02 22.30 -15.68
CA THR A 43 -3.04 20.84 -15.83
C THR A 43 -2.79 20.25 -14.46
N SER A 44 -3.85 19.76 -13.82
CA SER A 44 -3.74 19.09 -12.53
C SER A 44 -2.61 18.10 -12.73
N PRO A 45 -1.44 18.26 -12.08
CA PRO A 45 -0.52 17.15 -12.02
C PRO A 45 -1.40 16.09 -11.42
N SER A 46 -1.71 15.06 -12.20
CA SER A 46 -2.45 13.91 -11.72
C SER A 46 -1.67 13.49 -10.50
N ILE A 47 -2.18 13.87 -9.33
CA ILE A 47 -1.68 13.40 -8.07
C ILE A 47 -2.07 11.93 -8.14
N LYS A 48 -1.19 11.13 -8.77
CA LYS A 48 -1.04 9.73 -8.41
C LYS A 48 -0.87 9.83 -6.91
N LYS A 49 -1.91 9.44 -6.17
CA LYS A 49 -1.90 9.42 -4.71
C LYS A 49 -0.68 8.61 -4.31
N SER A 50 0.43 9.28 -4.07
CA SER A 50 1.69 8.70 -3.63
C SER A 50 1.69 8.71 -2.12
N HIS A 51 0.68 8.10 -1.53
CA HIS A 51 0.64 7.75 -0.11
C HIS A 51 -0.12 6.42 -0.06
N SER A 52 0.54 5.36 0.46
CA SER A 52 0.08 3.97 0.66
C SER A 52 0.28 2.92 -0.45
N SER A 53 0.86 3.21 -1.62
CA SER A 53 1.05 2.17 -2.66
C SER A 53 2.15 1.15 -2.32
N ALA A 54 3.27 1.58 -1.72
CA ALA A 54 4.38 0.67 -1.45
C ALA A 54 4.01 -0.45 -0.45
N SER A 55 3.31 -0.15 0.64
CA SER A 55 2.98 -1.17 1.67
C SER A 55 1.86 -2.11 1.28
N LEU A 56 0.93 -1.65 0.43
CA LEU A 56 -0.17 -2.50 -0.02
C LEU A 56 0.32 -3.51 -1.07
N ASP A 57 1.27 -3.11 -1.91
CA ASP A 57 1.82 -3.97 -2.97
C ASP A 57 2.73 -5.07 -2.38
N TRP A 58 3.58 -4.75 -1.40
CA TRP A 58 4.41 -5.75 -0.73
C TRP A 58 3.61 -6.69 0.18
N TYR A 59 2.58 -6.19 0.87
CA TYR A 59 1.67 -7.02 1.65
C TYR A 59 0.88 -8.01 0.79
N LYS A 60 0.37 -7.55 -0.36
CA LYS A 60 -0.28 -8.43 -1.35
C LYS A 60 0.69 -9.46 -1.91
N ALA A 61 1.95 -9.09 -2.14
CA ALA A 61 2.98 -10.03 -2.57
C ALA A 61 3.27 -11.10 -1.50
N LEU A 62 3.30 -10.72 -0.21
CA LEU A 62 3.50 -11.65 0.91
C LEU A 62 2.35 -12.67 1.01
N ILE A 63 1.10 -12.20 0.97
CA ILE A 63 -0.09 -13.07 1.01
C ILE A 63 -0.19 -13.93 -0.24
N GLY A 64 -0.01 -13.33 -1.42
CA GLY A 64 -0.07 -14.04 -2.69
C GLY A 64 0.97 -15.15 -2.78
N SER A 65 2.20 -14.88 -2.34
CA SER A 65 3.27 -15.88 -2.29
C SER A 65 2.95 -17.00 -1.30
N SER A 66 2.43 -16.66 -0.12
CA SER A 66 2.06 -17.65 0.90
C SER A 66 0.91 -18.56 0.44
N LEU A 67 -0.12 -18.00 -0.20
CA LEU A 67 -1.23 -18.76 -0.77
C LEU A 67 -0.82 -19.61 -1.96
N LEU A 68 -0.01 -19.05 -2.86
CA LEU A 68 0.53 -19.78 -4.01
C LEU A 68 1.35 -20.97 -3.53
N TRP A 69 2.16 -20.79 -2.49
CA TRP A 69 2.97 -21.85 -1.91
C TRP A 69 2.12 -22.99 -1.34
N LEU A 70 1.07 -22.66 -0.56
CA LEU A 70 0.10 -23.64 -0.06
C LEU A 70 -0.63 -24.37 -1.19
N PHE A 71 -1.07 -23.62 -2.21
CA PHE A 71 -1.75 -24.18 -3.36
C PHE A 71 -0.85 -25.14 -4.14
N LEU A 72 0.41 -24.77 -4.39
CA LEU A 72 1.37 -25.64 -5.07
C LEU A 72 1.65 -26.91 -4.25
N TRP A 73 1.74 -26.81 -2.93
CA TRP A 73 1.95 -27.98 -2.05
C TRP A 73 0.76 -28.95 -2.09
N ILE A 74 -0.46 -28.42 -2.00
CA ILE A 74 -1.70 -29.20 -2.13
C ILE A 74 -1.81 -29.79 -3.54
N PHE A 75 -1.48 -29.02 -4.57
CA PHE A 75 -1.53 -29.47 -5.95
C PHE A 75 -0.57 -30.64 -6.18
N VAL A 76 0.69 -30.54 -5.73
CA VAL A 76 1.67 -31.65 -5.77
C VAL A 76 1.11 -32.90 -5.07
N ALA A 77 0.51 -32.75 -3.89
CA ALA A 77 -0.08 -33.87 -3.16
C ALA A 77 -1.26 -34.52 -3.92
N LEU A 78 -2.01 -33.75 -4.72
CA LEU A 78 -3.15 -34.24 -5.50
C LEU A 78 -2.77 -34.89 -6.84
N ILE A 79 -1.68 -34.47 -7.47
CA ILE A 79 -1.29 -34.91 -8.82
C ILE A 79 0.02 -35.73 -8.86
N ALA A 80 0.46 -36.27 -7.72
CA ALA A 80 1.73 -36.96 -7.51
C ALA A 80 2.01 -38.13 -8.48
N ASP A 81 0.98 -38.70 -9.11
CA ASP A 81 1.13 -39.79 -10.09
C ASP A 81 1.47 -39.31 -11.53
N SER A 82 1.47 -37.99 -11.78
CA SER A 82 1.68 -37.43 -13.12
C SER A 82 3.06 -36.77 -13.26
N PRO A 83 4.03 -37.39 -13.95
CA PRO A 83 5.40 -36.86 -14.08
C PRO A 83 5.51 -35.63 -15.00
N ARG A 84 4.39 -35.18 -15.57
CA ARG A 84 4.36 -34.12 -16.60
C ARG A 84 4.70 -32.73 -16.08
N PHE A 85 4.61 -32.51 -14.76
CA PHE A 85 4.74 -31.18 -14.18
C PHE A 85 5.85 -31.04 -13.13
N ASP A 86 6.65 -32.09 -12.93
CA ASP A 86 7.60 -32.18 -11.82
C ASP A 86 8.66 -31.07 -11.83
N ALA A 87 9.33 -30.85 -12.97
CA ALA A 87 10.37 -29.83 -13.09
C ALA A 87 9.81 -28.40 -12.94
N LEU A 88 8.72 -28.07 -13.65
CA LEU A 88 8.12 -26.73 -13.60
C LEU A 88 7.61 -26.37 -12.20
N ILE A 89 6.94 -27.32 -11.54
CA ILE A 89 6.44 -27.12 -10.18
C ILE A 89 7.62 -26.96 -9.20
N GLY A 90 8.67 -27.77 -9.33
CA GLY A 90 9.89 -27.63 -8.54
C GLY A 90 10.52 -26.23 -8.67
N PHE A 91 10.66 -25.71 -9.90
CA PHE A 91 11.16 -24.36 -10.12
C PHE A 91 10.26 -23.28 -9.51
N LEU A 92 8.94 -23.41 -9.65
CA LEU A 92 7.99 -22.45 -9.06
C LEU A 92 8.02 -22.47 -7.54
N LEU A 93 8.16 -23.65 -6.92
CA LEU A 93 8.32 -23.78 -5.46
C LEU A 93 9.62 -23.13 -4.96
N LEU A 94 10.72 -23.27 -5.70
CA LEU A 94 11.98 -22.60 -5.36
C LEU A 94 11.89 -21.08 -5.49
N ILE A 95 11.27 -20.59 -6.57
CA ILE A 95 11.04 -19.15 -6.76
C ILE A 95 10.15 -18.62 -5.62
N ALA A 96 9.04 -19.30 -5.32
CA ALA A 96 8.14 -18.92 -4.24
C ALA A 96 8.84 -18.90 -2.87
N TRP A 97 9.72 -19.88 -2.61
CA TRP A 97 10.51 -19.95 -1.38
C TRP A 97 11.48 -18.78 -1.22
N ILE A 98 12.00 -18.22 -2.33
CA ILE A 98 12.89 -17.03 -2.30
C ILE A 98 12.09 -15.73 -2.24
N VAL A 99 10.98 -15.64 -2.97
CA VAL A 99 10.17 -14.41 -3.04
C VAL A 99 9.57 -14.05 -1.67
N LEU A 100 9.16 -15.03 -0.88
CA LEU A 100 8.53 -14.81 0.42
C LEU A 100 9.45 -14.12 1.45
N PRO A 101 10.67 -14.59 1.75
CA PRO A 101 11.58 -13.90 2.67
C PRO A 101 12.00 -12.52 2.15
N ILE A 102 12.12 -12.33 0.83
CA ILE A 102 12.38 -11.01 0.23
C ILE A 102 11.20 -10.06 0.47
N ALA A 103 9.97 -10.53 0.23
CA ALA A 103 8.76 -9.74 0.46
C ALA A 103 8.61 -9.37 1.95
N LEU A 104 8.88 -10.33 2.85
CA LEU A 104 8.82 -10.14 4.29
C LEU A 104 9.87 -9.13 4.78
N TYR A 105 11.10 -9.19 4.24
CA TYR A 105 12.14 -8.22 4.53
C TYR A 105 11.71 -6.79 4.14
N ASN A 106 11.22 -6.62 2.91
CA ASN A 106 10.82 -5.31 2.39
C ASN A 106 9.61 -4.73 3.16
N ASP A 107 8.61 -5.53 3.49
CA ASP A 107 7.46 -5.06 4.29
C ASP A 107 7.89 -4.73 5.73
N SER A 108 8.82 -5.49 6.32
CA SER A 108 9.34 -5.19 7.67
C SER A 108 10.15 -3.88 7.73
N GLU A 109 10.95 -3.59 6.70
CA GLU A 109 11.66 -2.31 6.55
C GLU A 109 10.69 -1.14 6.34
N TYR A 110 9.58 -1.38 5.62
CA TYR A 110 8.53 -0.38 5.47
C TYR A 110 7.88 -0.07 6.82
N VAL A 111 7.43 -1.09 7.55
CA VAL A 111 6.75 -0.92 8.85
C VAL A 111 7.67 -0.19 9.83
N LYS A 112 8.96 -0.56 9.89
CA LYS A 112 9.94 0.09 10.76
C LYS A 112 10.11 1.60 10.49
N LYS A 113 9.92 2.05 9.25
CA LYS A 113 10.05 3.47 8.86
C LYS A 113 8.77 4.26 9.05
N ASN A 114 7.62 3.57 9.05
CA ASN A 114 6.30 4.18 9.03
C ASN A 114 5.55 4.06 10.37
N THR A 115 6.13 3.38 11.35
CA THR A 115 5.51 3.12 12.65
C THR A 115 6.51 3.38 13.78
N ASP A 116 6.13 4.23 14.73
CA ASP A 116 6.98 4.60 15.87
C ASP A 116 6.88 3.59 17.04
N THR A 117 5.87 2.72 17.04
CA THR A 117 5.54 1.82 18.16
C THR A 117 6.23 0.46 18.10
N TRP A 118 6.58 -0.02 16.90
CA TRP A 118 7.19 -1.33 16.70
C TRP A 118 8.41 -1.25 15.78
N ASN A 119 9.57 -1.66 16.30
CA ASN A 119 10.83 -1.74 15.56
C ASN A 119 11.20 -3.21 15.29
N PRO A 120 10.65 -3.83 14.23
CA PRO A 120 11.01 -5.21 13.87
C PRO A 120 12.48 -5.30 13.44
N ASN A 121 13.15 -6.37 13.87
CA ASN A 121 14.41 -6.74 13.26
C ASN A 121 14.14 -7.41 11.91
N SER A 122 14.32 -6.65 10.82
CA SER A 122 14.02 -7.07 9.44
C SER A 122 14.72 -8.37 9.04
N VAL A 123 15.95 -8.58 9.55
CA VAL A 123 16.75 -9.78 9.26
C VAL A 123 16.18 -11.00 9.97
N LEU A 124 15.71 -10.86 11.21
CA LEU A 124 15.14 -11.97 11.98
C LEU A 124 13.85 -12.50 11.33
N TRP A 125 13.00 -11.59 10.86
CA TRP A 125 11.77 -11.95 10.14
C TRP A 125 12.09 -12.64 8.80
N ALA A 126 13.04 -12.10 8.03
CA ALA A 126 13.47 -12.73 6.78
C ALA A 126 14.02 -14.15 6.99
N ILE A 127 14.88 -14.35 8.01
CA ILE A 127 15.42 -15.68 8.36
C ILE A 127 14.30 -16.64 8.78
N GLY A 128 13.34 -16.16 9.57
CA GLY A 128 12.16 -16.95 9.94
C GLY A 128 11.33 -17.39 8.74
N GLY A 129 11.24 -16.56 7.71
CA GLY A 129 10.55 -16.86 6.44
C GLY A 129 11.26 -17.89 5.56
N CYS A 130 12.57 -18.07 5.71
CA CYS A 130 13.36 -19.07 4.98
C CYS A 130 13.17 -20.50 5.53
N ILE A 131 12.70 -20.65 6.77
CA ILE A 131 12.51 -21.96 7.38
C ILE A 131 11.18 -22.56 6.89
N TRP A 132 11.27 -23.66 6.14
CA TRP A 132 10.17 -24.19 5.34
C TRP A 132 8.84 -24.37 6.09
N LEU A 133 8.84 -25.04 7.25
CA LEU A 133 7.61 -25.24 8.04
C LEU A 133 7.27 -24.07 8.97
N LEU A 134 8.26 -23.27 9.36
CA LEU A 134 8.08 -22.16 10.30
C LEU A 134 7.58 -20.89 9.60
N ASN A 135 7.85 -20.78 8.30
CA ASN A 135 7.39 -19.76 7.36
C ASN A 135 5.96 -19.28 7.61
N LEU A 136 4.98 -20.20 7.66
CA LEU A 136 3.56 -19.83 7.76
C LEU A 136 3.22 -19.24 9.12
N ILE A 137 3.81 -19.79 10.17
CA ILE A 137 3.64 -19.31 11.55
C ILE A 137 4.27 -17.92 11.67
N VAL A 138 5.47 -17.73 11.11
CA VAL A 138 6.18 -16.44 11.10
C VAL A 138 5.37 -15.38 10.35
N VAL A 139 4.85 -15.70 9.16
CA VAL A 139 4.00 -14.78 8.39
C VAL A 139 2.72 -14.43 9.16
N LEU A 140 2.05 -15.40 9.77
CA LEU A 140 0.83 -15.17 10.54
C LEU A 140 1.08 -14.22 11.72
N VAL A 141 2.11 -14.50 12.53
CA VAL A 141 2.48 -13.67 13.69
C VAL A 141 2.88 -12.26 13.23
N TYR A 142 3.62 -12.16 12.12
CA TYR A 142 4.01 -10.88 11.54
C TYR A 142 2.79 -10.04 11.15
N ILE A 143 1.80 -10.64 10.48
CA ILE A 143 0.58 -9.94 10.04
C ILE A 143 -0.23 -9.44 11.24
N ILE A 144 -0.40 -10.25 12.28
CA ILE A 144 -1.11 -9.86 13.50
C ILE A 144 -0.42 -8.65 14.13
N LYS A 145 0.90 -8.73 14.32
CA LYS A 145 1.67 -7.67 14.97
C LYS A 145 1.72 -6.37 14.16
N ARG A 146 1.77 -6.48 12.83
CA ARG A 146 1.68 -5.34 11.91
C ARG A 146 0.32 -4.65 12.00
N ASN A 147 -0.76 -5.41 12.16
CA ASN A 147 -2.11 -4.85 12.26
C ASN A 147 -2.29 -4.09 13.59
N GLU A 148 -1.76 -4.63 14.69
CA GLU A 148 -1.73 -3.94 15.99
C GLU A 148 -0.90 -2.64 15.96
N SER A 149 0.16 -2.59 15.16
CA SER A 149 1.06 -1.43 15.13
C SER A 149 0.57 -0.30 14.22
N MET A 150 -0.37 -0.57 13.31
CA MET A 150 -0.89 0.40 12.32
C MET A 150 -2.32 0.87 12.61
N ASN A 151 -3.02 0.26 13.57
CA ASN A 151 -4.29 0.73 14.13
C ASN A 151 -4.04 1.68 15.31
#